data_AF-A0A5N1KUS6-F1
#
_entry.id   AF-A0A5N1KUS6-F1
#
_cell.length_a   1.000
_cell.length_b   1.000
_cell.length_c   1.000
_cell.angle_alpha   90.00
_cell.angle_beta   90.00
_cell.angle_gamma   90.00
#
_symmetry.space_group_name_H-M   'P 1'
#
loop_
_entity.id
_entity.type
_entity.pdbx_description
1 polymer ?
#
loop_
_entity_poly.entity_id
_entity_poly.type
_entity_poly.pdbx_seq_one_letter_code
_entity_poly.pdbx_strand_id
1 'polypeptide(L)' 'MSETVADANGFVYEPVRGSKRKIEFEPRSDGRLERIEAVWNGCQWRVTGREVVTTVRRI' A
#
# COMPACT_ATOMS: atom_id res chain seq x y z
N MET A 1 10.22 -22.74 -2.79
CA MET A 1 9.93 -21.71 -1.78
C MET A 1 8.69 -20.99 -2.27
N SER A 2 7.56 -21.23 -1.62
CA SER A 2 6.24 -20.80 -2.06
C SER A 2 6.14 -19.28 -2.07
N GLU A 3 5.95 -18.69 -3.24
CA GLU A 3 5.37 -17.36 -3.35
C GLU A 3 3.91 -17.48 -2.93
N THR A 4 3.68 -17.42 -1.62
CA THR A 4 2.35 -17.17 -1.09
C THR A 4 2.00 -15.77 -1.55
N VAL A 5 1.22 -15.68 -2.63
CA VAL A 5 0.39 -14.53 -3.00
C VAL A 5 -0.66 -14.32 -1.89
N ALA A 6 -0.19 -14.11 -0.66
CA ALA A 6 -1.04 -13.84 0.49
C ALA A 6 -1.72 -12.51 0.20
N ASP A 7 -3.03 -12.58 -0.04
CA ASP A 7 -4.01 -11.50 0.05
C ASP A 7 -3.40 -10.10 -0.02
N ALA A 8 -3.03 -9.66 -1.22
CA ALA A 8 -2.44 -8.34 -1.39
C ALA A 8 -3.49 -7.27 -1.02
N ASN A 9 -3.50 -6.83 0.25
CA ASN A 9 -4.27 -5.69 0.75
C ASN A 9 -3.65 -4.37 0.25
N GLY A 10 -3.31 -4.30 -1.03
CA GLY A 10 -2.51 -3.21 -1.55
C GLY A 10 -2.05 -3.45 -2.97
N PHE A 11 -1.40 -2.45 -3.54
CA PHE A 11 -0.82 -2.53 -4.88
C PHE A 11 0.44 -1.69 -4.97
N VAL A 12 1.30 -2.12 -5.89
CA VAL A 12 2.55 -1.47 -6.22
C VAL A 12 2.47 -1.03 -7.67
N TYR A 13 2.91 0.20 -7.97
CA TYR A 13 2.91 0.73 -9.32
C TYR A 13 4.15 1.59 -9.59
N GLU A 14 4.59 1.57 -10.85
CA GLU A 14 5.74 2.32 -11.33
C GLU A 14 5.24 3.45 -12.23
N PRO A 15 5.25 4.71 -11.74
CA PRO A 15 4.84 5.83 -12.57
C PRO A 15 5.85 6.03 -13.71
N VAL A 16 5.38 6.53 -14.85
CA VAL A 16 6.24 6.87 -16.00
C VAL A 16 7.36 7.85 -15.63
N ARG A 17 7.12 8.70 -14.63
CA ARG A 17 8.11 9.61 -14.06
C ARG A 17 8.13 9.52 -12.54
N GLY A 18 9.33 9.46 -11.98
CA GLY A 18 9.56 9.42 -10.55
C GLY A 18 9.68 8.00 -9.99
N SER A 19 9.79 7.91 -8.67
CA SER A 19 10.00 6.64 -7.97
C SER A 19 8.76 5.75 -7.94
N LYS A 20 9.01 4.44 -7.94
CA LYS A 20 8.02 3.39 -7.65
C LYS A 20 7.23 3.67 -6.37
N ARG A 21 5.94 3.37 -6.40
CA ARG A 21 4.99 3.65 -5.30
C ARG A 21 4.29 2.37 -4.84
N LYS A 22 3.89 2.37 -3.57
CA LYS A 22 3.15 1.30 -2.91
C LYS A 22 2.00 1.89 -2.12
N ILE A 23 0.85 1.26 -2.19
CA ILE A 23 -0.32 1.51 -1.36
C ILE A 23 -0.62 0.23 -0.60
N GLU A 24 -0.76 0.32 0.72
CA GLU A 24 -1.15 -0.79 1.61
C GLU A 24 -2.38 -0.39 2.42
N PHE A 25 -3.18 -1.38 2.82
CA PHE A 25 -4.36 -1.21 3.66
C PHE A 25 -4.22 -2.14 4.87
N GLU A 26 -4.02 -1.55 6.05
CA GLU A 26 -3.91 -2.30 7.30
C GLU A 26 -5.24 -2.22 8.08
N PRO A 27 -5.79 -3.35 8.55
CA PRO A 27 -6.99 -3.34 9.39
C PRO A 27 -6.73 -2.67 10.74
N ARG A 28 -7.68 -1.85 11.17
CA ARG A 28 -7.70 -1.22 12.50
C ARG A 28 -8.72 -1.93 13.40
N SER A 29 -8.54 -1.79 14.72
CA SER A 29 -9.43 -2.40 15.72
C SER A 29 -10.87 -1.87 15.69
N ASP A 30 -11.11 -0.71 15.07
CA ASP A 30 -12.42 -0.07 14.91
C ASP A 30 -13.15 -0.47 13.61
N GLY A 31 -12.65 -1.50 12.91
CA GLY A 31 -13.22 -2.00 11.66
C GLY A 31 -12.95 -1.13 10.44
N ARG A 32 -12.17 -0.04 10.58
CA ARG A 32 -11.68 0.77 9.45
C ARG A 32 -10.33 0.26 8.96
N LEU A 33 -9.86 0.83 7.86
CA LEU A 33 -8.55 0.52 7.27
C LEU A 33 -7.63 1.74 7.37
N GLU A 34 -6.37 1.54 7.70
CA GLU A 34 -5.32 2.55 7.50
C GLU A 34 -4.71 2.34 6.11
N ARG A 35 -4.96 3.26 5.20
CA ARG A 35 -4.29 3.36 3.90
C ARG A 35 -2.91 3.98 4.10
N ILE A 36 -1.87 3.28 3.70
CA ILE A 36 -0.47 3.69 3.84
C ILE A 36 0.11 3.87 2.44
N GLU A 37 0.60 5.09 2.17
CA GLU A 37 1.31 5.40 0.94
C GLU A 37 2.81 5.38 1.21
N ALA A 38 3.56 4.69 0.35
CA ALA A 38 5.01 4.67 0.42
C ALA A 38 5.66 4.85 -0.96
N VAL A 39 6.82 5.49 -0.96
CA VAL A 39 7.66 5.71 -2.14
C VAL A 39 8.99 4.98 -1.96
N TRP A 40 9.44 4.30 -3.00
CA TRP A 40 10.76 3.68 -3.01
C TRP A 40 11.86 4.72 -3.17
N ASN A 41 12.82 4.75 -2.25
CA ASN A 41 13.95 5.70 -2.29
C ASN A 41 15.25 5.11 -2.86
N GLY A 42 15.23 3.87 -3.34
CA GLY A 42 16.42 3.15 -3.82
C GLY A 42 16.83 1.99 -2.91
N CYS A 43 16.52 2.05 -1.61
CA CYS A 43 16.90 1.03 -0.63
C CYS A 43 15.72 0.50 0.18
N GLN A 44 14.73 1.34 0.45
CA GLN A 44 13.59 0.99 1.27
C GLN A 44 12.34 1.77 0.84
N TRP A 45 11.18 1.26 1.26
CA TRP A 45 9.93 1.99 1.19
C TRP A 45 9.92 3.06 2.27
N ARG A 46 9.74 4.31 1.86
CA ARG A 46 9.54 5.43 2.75
C ARG A 46 8.06 5.78 2.77
N VAL A 47 7.42 5.67 3.93
CA VAL A 47 6.03 6.13 4.12
C VAL A 47 5.96 7.63 3.89
N THR A 48 5.01 8.04 3.04
CA THR A 48 4.75 9.44 2.68
C THR A 48 3.36 9.90 3.03
N GLY A 49 2.43 8.98 3.31
CA GLY A 49 1.05 9.30 3.65
C GLY A 49 0.38 8.19 4.43
N ARG A 50 -0.56 8.57 5.29
CA ARG A 50 -1.45 7.68 6.01
C ARG A 50 -2.84 8.28 6.08
N GLU A 51 -3.87 7.49 5.87
CA GLU A 51 -5.25 7.93 5.89
C GLU A 51 -6.17 6.82 6.39
N VAL A 52 -7.14 7.15 7.25
CA VAL A 52 -8.16 6.18 7.65
C VAL A 52 -9.27 6.16 6.60
N VAL A 53 -9.50 5.01 6.00
CA VAL A 53 -10.54 4.80 4.98
C VAL A 53 -11.56 3.77 5.46
N THR A 54 -12.80 3.91 5.01
CA THR A 54 -13.91 3.01 5.37
C THR A 54 -14.21 1.96 4.32
N THR A 55 -13.81 2.15 3.06
CA THR A 55 -14.10 1.23 1.96
C THR A 55 -13.01 1.28 0.90
N VAL A 56 -12.59 0.11 0.41
CA VAL A 56 -11.69 -0.03 -0.75
C VAL A 56 -12.44 -0.84 -1.80
N ARG A 57 -12.45 -0.34 -3.04
CA ARG A 57 -13.09 -1.02 -4.18
C ARG A 57 -12.12 -1.11 -5.34
N ARG A 58 -12.07 -2.27 -5.97
CA ARG A 58 -11.44 -2.43 -7.28
C ARG A 58 -12.44 -1.94 -8.34
N ILE A 59 -11.98 -1.10 -9.26
CA ILE A 59 -12.75 -0.62 -10.42
C ILE A 59 -12.33 -1.38 -11.68
#